data_AF-A0A5J4VYS5-F1
#
_entry.id   AF-A0A5J4VYS5-F1
#
_cell.length_a   1.000
_cell.length_b   1.000
_cell.length_c   1.000
_cell.angle_alpha   90.00
_cell.angle_beta   90.00
_cell.angle_gamma   90.00
#
_symmetry.space_group_name_H-M   'P 1'
#
loop_
_entity.id
_entity.type
_entity.pdbx_description
1 polymer ?
#
loop_
_entity_poly.entity_id
_entity_poly.type
_entity_poly.pdbx_seq_one_letter_code
_entity_poly.pdbx_strand_id
1 'polypeptide(L)'
;MNNKEKQQEQEKDKEKQQEQEKDKEKQQEQEKDKEKQQEQEKEQEIENQQEQELTNDDKTDFDILSIDHGTDEEKKNNIGEYIYEYIEQDHQELAGKITGMIRELDLSELQQIVQSKQLLNQNVAQAIKVLNMNKDQNNENKQVYITNIPNDIDEQELKEFAQQFGEVKNFQFQIQAEGRSRIAQVEYMNSESALEAFNSSPDRRIFGGAIL
;
A
#
# COMPACT_ATOMS: atom_id res chain seq x y z
N MET A 1 4.12 -16.40 67.56
CA MET A 1 3.37 -15.95 66.36
C MET A 1 3.78 -16.85 65.22
N ASN A 2 2.86 -17.71 64.79
CA ASN A 2 3.20 -18.97 64.13
C ASN A 2 3.32 -18.77 62.61
N ASN A 3 4.45 -19.17 62.05
CA ASN A 3 4.85 -18.92 60.65
C ASN A 3 3.91 -19.55 59.60
N LYS A 4 3.04 -20.48 60.04
CA LYS A 4 2.07 -21.20 59.22
C LYS A 4 0.82 -20.37 58.89
N GLU A 5 0.39 -19.48 59.79
CA GLU A 5 -0.80 -18.63 59.56
C GLU A 5 -0.49 -17.48 58.61
N LYS A 6 0.71 -16.88 58.70
CA LYS A 6 1.18 -15.85 57.75
C LYS A 6 1.34 -16.38 56.31
N GLN A 7 1.72 -17.64 56.13
CA GLN A 7 1.81 -18.25 54.79
C GLN A 7 0.43 -18.50 54.17
N GLN A 8 -0.54 -18.97 54.96
CA GLN A 8 -1.91 -19.20 54.49
C GLN A 8 -2.68 -17.91 54.15
N GLU A 9 -2.38 -16.81 54.85
CA GLU A 9 -2.98 -15.51 54.56
C GLU A 9 -2.38 -14.89 53.28
N GLN A 10 -1.07 -15.04 53.06
CA GLN A 10 -0.40 -14.60 51.83
C GLN A 10 -0.80 -15.39 50.58
N GLU A 11 -1.10 -16.69 50.70
CA GLU A 11 -1.60 -17.49 49.57
C GLU A 11 -3.03 -17.10 49.18
N LYS A 12 -3.91 -16.86 50.17
CA LYS A 12 -5.29 -16.40 49.90
C LYS A 12 -5.35 -15.02 49.25
N ASP A 13 -4.45 -14.11 49.62
CA ASP A 13 -4.37 -12.78 48.99
C ASP A 13 -3.80 -12.84 47.57
N LYS A 14 -2.88 -13.77 47.29
CA LYS A 14 -2.37 -14.01 45.92
C LYS A 14 -3.42 -14.64 45.01
N GLU A 15 -4.20 -15.60 45.49
CA GLU A 15 -5.31 -16.18 44.70
C GLU A 15 -6.37 -15.13 44.38
N LYS A 16 -6.75 -14.28 45.35
CA LYS A 16 -7.69 -13.17 45.10
C LYS A 16 -7.17 -12.14 44.10
N GLN A 17 -5.87 -11.84 44.11
CA GLN A 17 -5.28 -10.93 43.12
C GLN A 17 -5.23 -11.56 41.73
N GLN A 18 -4.91 -12.86 41.60
CA GLN A 18 -4.93 -13.56 40.31
C GLN A 18 -6.33 -13.71 39.72
N GLU A 19 -7.35 -13.88 40.55
CA GLU A 19 -8.74 -13.96 40.10
C GLU A 19 -9.23 -12.59 39.59
N GLN A 20 -8.86 -11.50 40.26
CA GLN A 20 -9.18 -10.13 39.81
C GLN A 20 -8.46 -9.72 38.52
N GLU A 21 -7.25 -10.20 38.25
CA GLU A 21 -6.56 -9.93 36.98
C GLU A 21 -7.20 -10.68 35.81
N LYS A 22 -7.58 -11.95 35.99
CA LYS A 22 -8.25 -12.74 34.95
C LYS A 22 -9.62 -12.17 34.57
N ASP A 23 -10.35 -11.61 35.52
CA ASP A 23 -11.64 -10.97 35.25
C ASP A 23 -11.48 -9.65 34.48
N LYS A 24 -10.39 -8.90 34.72
CA LYS A 24 -10.07 -7.68 33.95
C LYS A 24 -9.64 -7.98 32.52
N GLU A 25 -8.84 -9.03 32.31
CA GLU A 25 -8.43 -9.45 30.96
C GLU A 25 -9.64 -9.91 30.13
N LYS A 26 -10.56 -10.69 30.72
CA LYS A 26 -11.80 -11.11 30.05
C LYS A 26 -12.71 -9.93 29.69
N GLN A 27 -12.77 -8.90 30.54
CA GLN A 27 -13.55 -7.70 30.23
C GLN A 27 -12.92 -6.88 29.08
N GLN A 28 -11.59 -6.75 29.05
CA GLN A 28 -10.90 -6.05 27.96
C GLN A 28 -11.00 -6.79 26.61
N GLU A 29 -10.99 -8.13 26.62
CA GLU A 29 -11.15 -8.92 25.40
C GLU A 29 -12.58 -8.81 24.84
N GLN A 30 -13.60 -8.80 25.71
CA GLN A 30 -14.99 -8.59 25.31
C GLN A 30 -15.27 -7.17 24.78
N GLU A 31 -14.56 -6.14 25.26
CA GLU A 31 -14.67 -4.78 24.71
C GLU A 31 -14.04 -4.67 23.33
N LYS A 32 -12.86 -5.29 23.11
CA LYS A 32 -12.20 -5.31 21.80
C LYS A 32 -13.01 -6.05 20.73
N ASP A 33 -13.66 -7.14 21.09
CA ASP A 33 -14.51 -7.89 20.16
C ASP A 33 -15.78 -7.11 19.78
N LYS A 34 -16.34 -6.34 20.72
CA LYS A 34 -17.47 -5.44 20.44
C LYS A 34 -17.09 -4.24 19.57
N GLU A 35 -15.91 -3.65 19.80
CA GLU A 35 -15.40 -2.58 18.93
C GLU A 35 -15.17 -3.09 17.51
N LYS A 36 -14.56 -4.27 17.34
CA LYS A 36 -14.39 -4.89 16.02
C LYS A 36 -15.70 -5.20 15.32
N GLN A 37 -16.71 -5.68 16.05
CA GLN A 37 -18.04 -5.92 15.48
C GLN A 37 -18.74 -4.63 15.07
N GLN A 38 -18.63 -3.56 15.88
CA GLN A 38 -19.19 -2.25 15.51
C GLN A 38 -18.47 -1.59 14.34
N GLU A 39 -17.16 -1.81 14.19
CA GLU A 39 -16.39 -1.32 13.04
C GLU A 39 -16.81 -2.07 11.76
N GLN A 40 -16.98 -3.39 11.83
CA GLN A 40 -17.47 -4.20 10.70
C GLN A 40 -18.93 -3.87 10.31
N GLU A 41 -19.81 -3.63 11.28
CA GLU A 41 -21.20 -3.21 11.00
C GLU A 41 -21.26 -1.80 10.40
N LYS A 42 -20.39 -0.87 10.83
CA LYS A 42 -20.28 0.45 10.22
C LYS A 42 -19.75 0.40 8.79
N GLU A 43 -18.76 -0.44 8.51
CA GLU A 43 -18.25 -0.64 7.15
C GLU A 43 -19.34 -1.24 6.24
N GLN A 44 -20.13 -2.20 6.74
CA GLN A 44 -21.27 -2.77 6.01
C GLN A 44 -22.44 -1.79 5.84
N GLU A 45 -22.71 -0.90 6.80
CA GLU A 45 -23.71 0.17 6.63
C GLU A 45 -23.24 1.25 5.66
N ILE A 46 -21.95 1.57 5.60
CA ILE A 46 -21.39 2.49 4.60
C ILE A 46 -21.48 1.88 3.20
N GLU A 47 -21.21 0.59 3.05
CA GLU A 47 -21.35 -0.14 1.78
C GLU A 47 -22.83 -0.23 1.34
N ASN A 48 -23.76 -0.52 2.25
CA ASN A 48 -25.19 -0.59 1.95
C ASN A 48 -25.85 0.79 1.74
N GLN A 49 -25.35 1.86 2.38
CA GLN A 49 -25.84 3.23 2.12
C GLN A 49 -25.35 3.78 0.78
N GLN A 50 -24.21 3.30 0.27
CA GLN A 50 -23.77 3.61 -1.10
C GLN A 50 -24.63 2.92 -2.18
N GLU A 51 -25.43 1.91 -1.84
CA GLU A 51 -26.33 1.22 -2.78
C GLU A 51 -27.75 1.81 -2.89
N GLN A 52 -28.13 2.85 -2.13
CA GLN A 52 -29.52 3.32 -2.04
C GLN A 52 -29.84 4.73 -2.57
N GLU A 53 -28.99 5.38 -3.36
CA GLU A 53 -29.35 6.62 -4.10
C GLU A 53 -29.32 6.44 -5.62
N LEU A 54 -30.23 5.63 -6.17
CA LEU A 54 -30.56 5.70 -7.59
C LEU A 54 -31.37 6.98 -7.87
N THR A 55 -30.66 8.10 -8.06
CA THR A 55 -31.23 9.34 -8.60
C THR A 55 -30.98 9.40 -10.11
N ASN A 56 -31.86 10.07 -10.86
CA ASN A 56 -31.73 10.21 -12.33
C ASN A 56 -30.50 11.03 -12.78
N ASP A 57 -29.61 11.41 -11.86
CA ASP A 57 -28.36 12.17 -12.08
C ASP A 57 -27.15 11.26 -12.33
N ASP A 58 -27.36 9.94 -12.36
CA ASP A 58 -26.30 8.93 -12.43
C ASP A 58 -25.69 8.71 -13.82
N LYS A 59 -26.23 9.36 -14.86
CA LYS A 59 -25.67 9.25 -16.21
C LYS A 59 -24.56 10.27 -16.38
N THR A 60 -23.45 9.83 -16.96
CA THR A 60 -22.41 10.78 -17.35
C THR A 60 -22.79 11.48 -18.66
N ASP A 61 -22.16 12.62 -18.92
CA ASP A 61 -22.33 13.38 -20.17
C ASP A 61 -21.59 12.75 -21.37
N PHE A 62 -20.99 11.57 -21.21
CA PHE A 62 -20.24 10.91 -22.27
C PHE A 62 -21.13 10.46 -23.43
N ASP A 63 -20.92 11.06 -24.60
CA ASP A 63 -21.65 10.69 -25.82
C ASP A 63 -21.02 9.47 -26.51
N ILE A 64 -21.57 8.28 -26.27
CA ILE A 64 -21.12 7.04 -26.90
C ILE A 64 -21.28 7.05 -28.43
N LEU A 65 -22.22 7.83 -28.96
CA LEU A 65 -22.43 7.88 -30.41
C LEU A 65 -21.25 8.56 -31.11
N SER A 66 -20.53 9.44 -30.41
CA SER A 66 -19.37 10.16 -30.94
C SER A 66 -18.16 9.24 -31.21
N ILE A 67 -18.08 8.09 -30.54
CA ILE A 67 -16.98 7.13 -30.67
C ILE A 67 -17.33 5.91 -31.54
N ASP A 68 -18.53 5.84 -32.13
CA ASP A 68 -18.94 4.63 -32.86
C ASP A 68 -18.12 4.37 -34.13
N HIS A 69 -17.48 5.42 -34.66
CA HIS A 69 -16.59 5.35 -35.81
C HIS A 69 -15.15 5.11 -35.37
N GLY A 70 -14.57 3.97 -35.75
CA GLY A 70 -13.18 3.64 -35.48
C GLY A 70 -12.97 2.17 -35.11
N THR A 71 -11.71 1.82 -34.91
CA THR A 71 -11.27 0.54 -34.35
C THR A 71 -11.54 0.47 -32.85
N ASP A 72 -11.61 -0.74 -32.29
CA ASP A 72 -11.84 -0.94 -30.86
C ASP A 72 -10.79 -0.23 -29.99
N GLU A 73 -9.54 -0.14 -30.47
CA GLU A 73 -8.46 0.56 -29.79
C GLU A 73 -8.69 2.07 -29.73
N GLU A 74 -9.15 2.69 -30.83
CA GLU A 74 -9.54 4.11 -30.86
C GLU A 74 -10.71 4.38 -29.90
N LYS A 75 -11.70 3.48 -29.86
CA LYS A 75 -12.84 3.59 -28.93
C LYS A 75 -12.37 3.56 -27.46
N LYS A 76 -11.48 2.61 -27.12
CA LYS A 76 -10.90 2.53 -25.78
C LYS A 76 -10.05 3.75 -25.42
N ASN A 77 -9.31 4.29 -26.39
CA ASN A 77 -8.51 5.50 -26.16
C ASN A 77 -9.40 6.71 -25.88
N ASN A 78 -10.45 6.94 -26.67
CA ASN A 78 -11.40 8.03 -26.45
C ASN A 78 -12.12 7.92 -25.09
N ILE A 79 -12.50 6.69 -24.69
CA ILE A 79 -13.05 6.43 -23.36
C ILE A 79 -12.01 6.72 -22.27
N GLY A 80 -10.77 6.29 -22.48
CA GLY A 80 -9.68 6.53 -21.55
C GLY A 80 -9.39 8.01 -21.33
N GLU A 81 -9.42 8.82 -22.39
CA GLU A 81 -9.26 10.28 -22.29
C GLU A 81 -10.37 10.90 -21.44
N TYR A 82 -11.63 10.52 -21.67
CA TYR A 82 -12.75 10.98 -20.85
C TYR A 82 -12.61 10.56 -19.37
N ILE A 83 -12.25 9.31 -19.11
CA ILE A 83 -12.02 8.81 -17.75
C ILE A 83 -10.89 9.58 -17.07
N TYR A 84 -9.81 9.89 -17.79
CA TYR A 84 -8.71 10.70 -17.27
C TYR A 84 -9.17 12.10 -16.88
N GLU A 85 -9.88 12.81 -17.77
CA GLU A 85 -10.41 14.15 -17.49
C GLU A 85 -11.35 14.15 -16.28
N TYR A 86 -12.16 13.09 -16.13
CA TYR A 86 -13.04 12.93 -14.97
C TYR A 86 -12.25 12.76 -13.67
N ILE A 87 -11.20 11.92 -13.66
CA ILE A 87 -10.40 11.65 -12.46
C ILE A 87 -9.46 12.82 -12.11
N GLU A 88 -8.95 13.55 -13.10
CA GLU A 88 -7.97 14.62 -12.90
C GLU A 88 -8.52 15.74 -12.00
N GLN A 89 -9.85 15.94 -11.96
CA GLN A 89 -10.51 16.93 -11.11
C GLN A 89 -10.25 16.69 -9.61
N ASP A 90 -10.23 15.43 -9.17
CA ASP A 90 -10.10 15.05 -7.76
C ASP A 90 -8.75 14.40 -7.42
N HIS A 91 -8.10 13.74 -8.39
CA HIS A 91 -6.93 12.88 -8.18
C HIS A 91 -5.84 13.06 -9.25
N GLN A 92 -5.36 14.29 -9.46
CA GLN A 92 -4.37 14.64 -10.49
C GLN A 92 -3.11 13.74 -10.51
N GLU A 93 -2.55 13.37 -9.35
CA GLU A 93 -1.33 12.55 -9.29
C GLU A 93 -1.57 11.07 -9.68
N LEU A 94 -2.78 10.56 -9.43
CA LEU A 94 -3.10 9.14 -9.64
C LEU A 94 -3.89 8.90 -10.94
N ALA A 95 -4.45 9.94 -11.54
CA ALA A 95 -5.30 9.86 -12.74
C ALA A 95 -4.68 9.00 -13.84
N GLY A 96 -3.40 9.21 -14.18
CA GLY A 96 -2.74 8.44 -15.23
C GLY A 96 -2.66 6.93 -14.94
N LYS A 97 -2.41 6.55 -13.67
CA LYS A 97 -2.32 5.14 -13.25
C LYS A 97 -3.70 4.50 -13.18
N ILE A 98 -4.68 5.22 -12.63
CA ILE A 98 -6.07 4.76 -12.51
C ILE A 98 -6.66 4.54 -13.90
N THR A 99 -6.55 5.53 -14.80
CA THR A 99 -7.01 5.40 -16.19
C THR A 99 -6.31 4.26 -16.90
N GLY A 100 -4.99 4.09 -16.69
CA GLY A 100 -4.23 2.98 -17.25
C GLY A 100 -4.81 1.62 -16.85
N MET A 101 -5.10 1.43 -15.57
CA MET A 101 -5.73 0.20 -15.06
C MET A 101 -7.14 -0.01 -15.60
N ILE A 102 -7.99 1.03 -15.62
CA ILE A 102 -9.36 0.91 -16.13
C ILE A 102 -9.37 0.59 -17.63
N ARG A 103 -8.39 1.11 -18.41
CA ARG A 103 -8.25 0.82 -19.85
C ARG A 103 -7.95 -0.65 -20.18
N GLU A 104 -7.49 -1.43 -19.22
CA GLU A 104 -7.23 -2.86 -19.41
C GLU A 104 -8.53 -3.69 -19.51
N LEU A 105 -9.66 -3.11 -19.09
CA LEU A 105 -10.99 -3.72 -19.22
C LEU A 105 -11.41 -3.84 -20.68
N ASP A 106 -12.40 -4.69 -20.95
CA ASP A 106 -12.93 -4.86 -22.29
C ASP A 106 -13.72 -3.63 -22.77
N LEU A 107 -13.94 -3.51 -24.08
CA LEU A 107 -14.62 -2.34 -24.63
C LEU A 107 -16.09 -2.23 -24.15
N SER A 108 -16.76 -3.36 -23.94
CA SER A 108 -18.17 -3.38 -23.53
C SER A 108 -18.32 -2.86 -22.09
N GLU A 109 -17.44 -3.31 -21.20
CA GLU A 109 -17.35 -2.90 -19.81
C GLU A 109 -16.97 -1.42 -19.71
N LEU A 110 -15.98 -0.97 -20.49
CA LEU A 110 -15.61 0.44 -20.59
C LEU A 110 -16.79 1.33 -21.01
N GLN A 111 -17.59 0.90 -22.00
CA GLN A 111 -18.80 1.60 -22.41
C GLN A 111 -19.85 1.69 -21.30
N GLN A 112 -20.01 0.63 -20.51
CA GLN A 112 -20.93 0.65 -19.36
C GLN A 112 -20.43 1.58 -18.25
N ILE A 113 -19.12 1.55 -17.97
CA ILE A 113 -18.47 2.40 -16.96
C ILE A 113 -18.68 3.87 -17.28
N VAL A 114 -18.44 4.29 -18.53
CA VAL A 114 -18.66 5.70 -18.90
C VAL A 114 -20.12 6.09 -18.99
N GLN A 115 -21.08 5.17 -19.04
CA GLN A 115 -22.51 5.52 -19.00
C GLN A 115 -23.01 5.87 -17.60
N SER A 116 -22.33 5.40 -16.54
CA SER A 116 -22.77 5.55 -15.16
C SER A 116 -21.69 6.18 -14.29
N LYS A 117 -22.03 7.33 -13.69
CA LYS A 117 -21.14 8.03 -12.75
C LYS A 117 -20.83 7.17 -11.54
N GLN A 118 -21.83 6.45 -11.00
CA GLN A 118 -21.63 5.48 -9.94
C GLN A 118 -20.62 4.39 -10.35
N LEU A 119 -20.80 3.76 -11.51
CA LEU A 119 -19.91 2.69 -11.96
C LEU A 119 -18.48 3.18 -12.21
N LEU A 120 -18.34 4.39 -12.76
CA LEU A 120 -17.04 5.06 -12.90
C LEU A 120 -16.38 5.30 -11.55
N ASN A 121 -17.10 5.87 -10.58
CA ASN A 121 -16.57 6.10 -9.23
C ASN A 121 -16.19 4.79 -8.53
N GLN A 122 -16.99 3.73 -8.68
CA GLN A 122 -16.69 2.41 -8.13
C GLN A 122 -15.38 1.83 -8.72
N ASN A 123 -15.23 1.89 -10.05
CA ASN A 123 -14.00 1.42 -10.71
C ASN A 123 -12.77 2.25 -10.33
N VAL A 124 -12.94 3.57 -10.19
CA VAL A 124 -11.89 4.47 -9.68
C VAL A 124 -11.49 4.09 -8.25
N ALA A 125 -12.46 3.86 -7.36
CA ALA A 125 -12.19 3.45 -5.98
C ALA A 125 -11.48 2.10 -5.89
N GLN A 126 -11.89 1.12 -6.72
CA GLN A 126 -11.21 -0.18 -6.80
C GLN A 126 -9.76 -0.03 -7.30
N ALA A 127 -9.54 0.76 -8.35
CA ALA A 127 -8.20 1.01 -8.86
C ALA A 127 -7.31 1.69 -7.80
N ILE A 128 -7.83 2.68 -7.05
CA ILE A 128 -7.10 3.32 -5.94
C ILE A 128 -6.73 2.29 -4.88
N LYS A 129 -7.67 1.42 -4.48
CA LYS A 129 -7.42 0.36 -3.50
C LYS A 129 -6.30 -0.56 -3.95
N VAL A 130 -6.32 -1.01 -5.20
CA VAL A 130 -5.26 -1.86 -5.77
C VAL A 130 -3.92 -1.12 -5.84
N LEU A 131 -3.91 0.15 -6.23
CA LEU A 131 -2.69 0.96 -6.26
C LEU A 131 -2.09 1.14 -4.86
N ASN A 132 -2.91 1.32 -3.83
CA ASN A 132 -2.46 1.42 -2.45
C ASN A 132 -1.90 0.08 -1.95
N MET A 133 -2.59 -1.04 -2.20
CA MET A 133 -2.08 -2.38 -1.88
C MET A 133 -0.72 -2.65 -2.53
N ASN A 134 -0.53 -2.25 -3.79
CA ASN A 134 0.76 -2.40 -4.48
C ASN A 134 1.84 -1.46 -3.92
N LYS A 135 1.48 -0.25 -3.48
CA LYS A 135 2.40 0.63 -2.74
C LYS A 135 2.83 -0.02 -1.42
N ASP A 136 1.88 -0.62 -0.69
CA ASP A 136 2.16 -1.26 0.60
C ASP A 136 3.01 -2.53 0.45
N GLN A 137 2.78 -3.33 -0.59
CA GLN A 137 3.65 -4.48 -0.90
C GLN A 137 5.09 -4.07 -1.23
N ASN A 138 5.28 -2.93 -1.93
CA ASN A 138 6.61 -2.35 -2.10
C ASN A 138 7.15 -1.75 -0.80
N ASN A 139 6.29 -1.27 0.10
CA ASN A 139 6.66 -0.68 1.39
C ASN A 139 6.93 -1.71 2.49
N GLU A 140 6.72 -3.01 2.26
CA GLU A 140 7.17 -4.08 3.15
C GLU A 140 8.52 -4.68 2.73
N ASN A 141 8.99 -4.37 1.51
CA ASN A 141 10.27 -4.87 1.04
C ASN A 141 11.41 -4.17 1.78
N LYS A 142 12.16 -4.95 2.56
CA LYS A 142 13.31 -4.46 3.33
C LYS A 142 14.61 -4.46 2.53
N GLN A 143 14.56 -4.85 1.26
CA GLN A 143 15.73 -5.12 0.47
C GLN A 143 15.79 -4.24 -0.78
N VAL A 144 16.97 -3.67 -1.03
CA VAL A 144 17.27 -2.87 -2.23
C VAL A 144 18.51 -3.39 -2.94
N TYR A 145 18.58 -3.13 -4.25
CA TYR A 145 19.73 -3.45 -5.08
C TYR A 145 20.35 -2.18 -5.64
N ILE A 146 21.64 -1.96 -5.37
CA ILE A 146 22.42 -0.86 -5.92
C ILE A 146 23.19 -1.40 -7.12
N THR A 147 22.93 -0.87 -8.31
CA THR A 147 23.57 -1.30 -9.56
C THR A 147 24.47 -0.22 -10.14
N ASN A 148 25.38 -0.60 -11.06
CA ASN A 148 26.29 0.33 -11.75
C ASN A 148 27.20 1.11 -10.78
N ILE A 149 27.72 0.43 -9.75
CA ILE A 149 28.62 1.04 -8.77
C ILE A 149 29.99 1.31 -9.43
N PRO A 150 30.55 2.52 -9.32
CA PRO A 150 31.85 2.87 -9.90
C PRO A 150 33.02 2.05 -9.35
N ASN A 151 34.15 2.09 -10.07
CA ASN A 151 35.32 1.31 -9.70
C ASN A 151 36.14 1.88 -8.53
N ASP A 152 35.97 3.18 -8.28
CA ASP A 152 36.59 3.99 -7.24
C ASP A 152 35.87 3.88 -5.89
N ILE A 153 34.62 3.42 -5.87
CA ILE A 153 33.85 3.19 -4.64
C ILE A 153 34.12 1.78 -4.13
N ASP A 154 34.50 1.68 -2.86
CA ASP A 154 34.72 0.42 -2.18
C ASP A 154 33.49 -0.04 -1.37
N GLU A 155 33.58 -1.25 -0.82
CA GLU A 155 32.51 -1.85 -0.03
C GLU A 155 32.16 -1.01 1.22
N GLN A 156 33.15 -0.38 1.84
CA GLN A 156 32.99 0.33 3.10
C GLN A 156 32.26 1.66 2.87
N GLU A 157 32.68 2.44 1.87
CA GLU A 157 32.03 3.68 1.48
C GLU A 157 30.57 3.46 1.06
N LEU A 158 30.32 2.37 0.33
CA LEU A 158 28.96 1.98 -0.07
C LEU A 158 28.09 1.57 1.12
N LYS A 159 28.67 0.90 2.11
CA LYS A 159 27.97 0.52 3.33
C LYS A 159 27.67 1.73 4.22
N GLU A 160 28.61 2.66 4.35
CA GLU A 160 28.43 3.92 5.07
C GLU A 160 27.31 4.75 4.42
N PHE A 161 27.25 4.79 3.09
CA PHE A 161 26.14 5.40 2.36
C PHE A 161 24.80 4.71 2.67
N ALA A 162 24.73 3.38 2.59
CA ALA A 162 23.51 2.64 2.91
C ALA A 162 23.02 2.92 4.34
N GLN A 163 23.95 3.02 5.30
CA GLN A 163 23.63 3.33 6.70
C GLN A 163 23.03 4.73 6.92
N GLN A 164 23.13 5.65 5.95
CA GLN A 164 22.48 6.96 6.03
C GLN A 164 20.96 6.86 5.95
N PHE A 165 20.44 5.81 5.30
CA PHE A 165 18.99 5.58 5.15
C PHE A 165 18.42 4.73 6.28
N GLY A 166 19.26 3.95 6.97
CA GLY A 166 18.92 3.28 8.22
C GLY A 166 19.79 2.07 8.56
N GLU A 167 19.36 1.28 9.55
CA GLU A 167 20.16 0.16 10.05
C GLU A 167 20.17 -1.01 9.05
N VAL A 168 21.36 -1.34 8.57
CA VAL A 168 21.59 -2.44 7.61
C VAL A 168 21.71 -3.76 8.36
N LYS A 169 20.80 -4.69 8.06
CA LYS A 169 20.77 -6.06 8.59
C LYS A 169 21.74 -6.98 7.84
N ASN A 170 21.77 -6.89 6.51
CA ASN A 170 22.63 -7.70 5.65
C ASN A 170 23.12 -6.84 4.47
N PHE A 171 24.37 -7.05 4.09
CA PHE A 171 25.03 -6.31 3.01
C PHE A 171 25.89 -7.28 2.21
N GLN A 172 25.65 -7.34 0.90
CA GLN A 172 26.44 -8.17 -0.01
C GLN A 172 26.90 -7.33 -1.19
N PHE A 173 28.21 -7.29 -1.40
CA PHE A 173 28.82 -6.63 -2.54
C PHE A 173 29.41 -7.67 -3.48
N GLN A 174 29.08 -7.58 -4.77
CA GLN A 174 29.53 -8.51 -5.79
C GLN A 174 30.05 -7.79 -7.02
N ILE A 175 31.18 -8.27 -7.53
CA ILE A 175 31.77 -7.83 -8.80
C ILE A 175 31.34 -8.85 -9.85
N GLN A 176 30.57 -8.43 -10.86
CA GLN A 176 30.19 -9.33 -11.94
C GLN A 176 31.38 -9.60 -12.87
N ALA A 177 31.52 -10.86 -13.29
CA ALA A 177 32.67 -11.40 -14.02
C ALA A 177 32.90 -10.77 -15.42
N GLU A 178 31.96 -9.96 -15.93
CA GLU A 178 32.15 -9.17 -17.16
C GLU A 178 32.84 -7.80 -16.92
N GLY A 179 33.38 -7.57 -15.72
CA GLY A 179 34.38 -6.53 -15.46
C GLY A 179 33.91 -5.08 -15.63
N ARG A 180 32.60 -4.84 -15.79
CA ARG A 180 32.04 -3.51 -16.05
C ARG A 180 30.95 -3.07 -15.08
N SER A 181 30.41 -3.97 -14.25
CA SER A 181 29.34 -3.62 -13.30
C SER A 181 29.57 -4.26 -11.95
N ARG A 182 29.51 -3.43 -10.92
CA ARG A 182 29.49 -3.82 -9.51
C ARG A 182 28.07 -3.63 -9.01
N ILE A 183 27.61 -4.59 -8.21
CA ILE A 183 26.29 -4.56 -7.61
C ILE A 183 26.40 -4.78 -6.10
N ALA A 184 25.50 -4.15 -5.36
CA ALA A 184 25.31 -4.45 -3.96
C ALA A 184 23.86 -4.74 -3.65
N GLN A 185 23.65 -5.70 -2.77
CA GLN A 185 22.35 -6.03 -2.20
C GLN A 185 22.38 -5.58 -0.73
N VAL A 186 21.40 -4.78 -0.34
CA VAL A 186 21.28 -4.23 1.01
C VAL A 186 19.92 -4.62 1.57
N GLU A 187 19.92 -5.28 2.73
CA GLU A 187 18.71 -5.57 3.51
C GLU A 187 18.73 -4.71 4.77
N TYR A 188 17.68 -3.95 5.00
CA TYR A 188 17.50 -3.09 6.17
C TYR A 188 16.69 -3.80 7.27
N MET A 189 16.80 -3.30 8.51
CA MET A 189 16.02 -3.81 9.65
C MET A 189 14.52 -3.49 9.50
N ASN A 190 14.21 -2.33 8.92
CA ASN A 190 12.87 -1.85 8.64
C ASN A 190 12.70 -1.55 7.14
N SER A 191 11.46 -1.54 6.66
CA SER A 191 11.16 -1.29 5.25
C SER A 191 11.16 0.20 4.90
N GLU A 192 10.93 1.09 5.87
CA GLU A 192 11.05 2.54 5.72
C GLU A 192 12.46 2.95 5.21
N SER A 193 13.52 2.36 5.76
CA SER A 193 14.91 2.60 5.33
C SER A 193 15.15 2.15 3.89
N ALA A 194 14.52 1.04 3.47
CA ALA A 194 14.61 0.54 2.11
C ALA A 194 13.88 1.47 1.14
N LEU A 195 12.71 1.99 1.52
CA LEU A 195 11.94 2.95 0.74
C LEU A 195 12.68 4.30 0.60
N GLU A 196 13.27 4.81 1.68
CA GLU A 196 14.08 6.05 1.65
C GLU A 196 15.32 5.88 0.76
N ALA A 197 16.00 4.74 0.84
CA ALA A 197 17.10 4.42 -0.05
C ALA A 197 16.62 4.39 -1.52
N PHE A 198 15.48 3.76 -1.82
CA PHE A 198 14.91 3.67 -3.16
C PHE A 198 14.46 5.03 -3.73
N ASN A 199 13.87 5.90 -2.90
CA ASN A 199 13.37 7.22 -3.30
C ASN A 199 14.45 8.31 -3.31
N SER A 200 15.66 8.02 -2.79
CA SER A 200 16.78 8.96 -2.80
C SER A 200 17.02 9.52 -4.21
N SER A 201 17.27 10.83 -4.34
CA SER A 201 17.39 11.47 -5.65
C SER A 201 18.57 10.89 -6.46
N PRO A 202 18.47 10.80 -7.81
CA PRO A 202 19.54 10.28 -8.67
C PRO A 202 20.91 10.94 -8.46
N ASP A 203 20.94 12.21 -8.04
CA ASP A 203 22.16 12.98 -7.77
C ASP A 203 22.81 12.65 -6.41
N ARG A 204 22.07 12.04 -5.48
CA ARG A 204 22.60 11.47 -4.22
C ARG A 204 22.87 9.97 -4.33
N ARG A 205 22.31 9.29 -5.34
CA ARG A 205 22.68 7.91 -5.68
C ARG A 205 24.11 7.93 -6.15
N ILE A 206 24.92 7.04 -5.61
CA ILE A 206 26.36 6.97 -5.81
C ILE A 206 26.64 6.86 -7.32
N PHE A 207 26.94 8.01 -7.94
CA PHE A 207 27.46 8.20 -9.30
C PHE A 207 26.70 7.47 -10.43
N GLY A 208 25.40 7.69 -10.56
CA GLY A 208 24.61 7.24 -11.72
C GLY A 208 24.17 5.77 -11.65
N GLY A 209 24.28 5.14 -10.48
CA GLY A 209 23.68 3.85 -10.18
C GLY A 209 22.18 3.92 -9.95
N ALA A 210 21.44 2.92 -10.43
CA ALA A 210 20.03 2.76 -10.11
C ALA A 210 19.89 1.91 -8.84
N ILE A 211 19.11 2.42 -7.88
CA ILE A 211 18.61 1.64 -6.75
C ILE A 211 17.28 1.03 -7.22
N LEU A 212 17.21 -0.30 -7.20
CA LEU A 212 16.08 -1.11 -7.66
C LEU A 212 15.48 -1.90 -6.50
#